data_AF-A0AAW7Q0W7-F1
#
_entry.id   AF-A0AAW7Q0W7-F1
#
_cell.length_a   1.000
_cell.length_b   1.000
_cell.length_c   1.000
_cell.angle_alpha   90.00
_cell.angle_beta   90.00
_cell.angle_gamma   90.00
#
_symmetry.space_group_name_H-M   'P 1'
#
loop_
_entity.id
_entity.type
_entity.pdbx_description
1 polymer ?
#
loop_
_entity_poly.entity_id
_entity_poly.type
_entity_poly.pdbx_seq_one_letter_code
_entity_poly.pdbx_strand_id
1 'polypeptide(L)'
;MKYFLLFSILFFNILYASQNKEVLLIHSYHKGYAWTDDISKAIDKNFSEHKDIELTTVYMDTKRIDDSSYLEDLSKLYKQQFSNRKFDLVILSDNNAFDFVSKYYDYLFKDAPVLFCGINNYLNFRT
;
A
#
# COMPACT_ATOMS: atom_id res chain seq x y z
N MET A 1 47.26 -18.93 16.05
CA MET A 1 46.77 -18.82 14.65
C MET A 1 45.48 -19.62 14.38
N LYS A 2 45.07 -20.59 15.21
CA LYS A 2 43.85 -21.40 15.01
C LYS A 2 42.53 -20.64 15.28
N TYR A 3 42.53 -19.69 16.21
CA TYR A 3 41.34 -18.90 16.57
C TYR A 3 40.99 -17.79 15.58
N PHE A 4 41.96 -17.33 14.77
CA PHE A 4 41.72 -16.28 13.76
C PHE A 4 40.83 -16.79 12.61
N LEU A 5 40.93 -18.09 12.30
CA LEU A 5 40.06 -18.77 11.33
C LEU A 5 38.62 -18.95 11.83
N LEU A 6 38.40 -19.11 13.14
CA LEU A 6 37.06 -19.24 13.72
C LEU A 6 36.29 -17.90 13.73
N PHE A 7 37.00 -16.78 13.85
CA PHE A 7 36.41 -15.44 13.82
C PHE A 7 35.96 -15.04 12.41
N SER A 8 36.64 -15.53 11.37
CA SER A 8 36.30 -15.29 9.95
C SER A 8 34.98 -15.94 9.52
N ILE A 9 34.64 -17.12 10.07
CA ILE A 9 33.42 -17.87 9.72
C ILE A 9 32.16 -17.20 10.30
N LEU A 10 32.28 -16.44 11.39
CA LEU A 10 31.15 -15.71 11.99
C LEU A 10 30.75 -14.46 11.19
N PHE A 11 31.67 -13.87 10.40
CA PHE A 11 31.41 -12.65 9.62
C PHE A 11 30.83 -12.91 8.22
N PHE A 12 30.79 -14.17 7.75
CA PHE A 12 30.31 -14.52 6.41
C PHE A 12 28.86 -15.02 6.35
N ASN A 13 28.12 -14.92 7.46
CA ASN A 13 26.67 -15.01 7.39
C ASN A 13 26.14 -13.71 6.78
N ILE A 14 26.25 -13.59 5.47
CA ILE A 14 25.43 -12.64 4.71
C ILE A 14 24.00 -13.14 4.92
N LEU A 15 23.30 -12.52 5.88
CA LEU A 15 21.86 -12.62 5.99
C LEU A 15 21.30 -12.14 4.64
N TYR A 16 20.92 -13.08 3.78
CA TYR A 16 20.05 -12.79 2.66
C TYR A 16 18.69 -12.42 3.26
N ALA A 17 18.55 -11.16 3.66
CA ALA A 17 17.26 -10.57 3.91
C ALA A 17 16.52 -10.60 2.57
N SER A 18 15.57 -11.52 2.42
CA SER A 18 14.57 -11.45 1.37
C SER A 18 13.95 -10.05 1.46
N GLN A 19 14.13 -9.24 0.42
CA GLN A 19 13.58 -7.89 0.41
C GLN A 19 12.08 -8.00 0.22
N ASN A 20 11.33 -7.80 1.31
CA ASN A 20 9.87 -7.84 1.28
C ASN A 20 9.35 -6.80 0.27
N LYS A 21 8.30 -7.19 -0.45
CA LYS A 21 7.49 -6.35 -1.33
C LYS A 21 6.52 -5.55 -0.49
N GLU A 22 6.66 -4.24 -0.55
CA GLU A 22 5.81 -3.30 0.20
C GLU A 22 4.58 -2.97 -0.63
N VAL A 23 3.40 -3.43 -0.20
CA VAL A 23 2.13 -3.19 -0.89
C VAL A 23 1.23 -2.32 -0.02
N LEU A 24 0.71 -1.24 -0.59
CA LEU A 24 -0.27 -0.38 0.07
C LEU A 24 -1.66 -0.63 -0.51
N LEU A 25 -2.65 -0.94 0.33
CA LEU A 25 -4.06 -0.99 -0.02
C LEU A 25 -4.78 0.23 0.56
N ILE A 26 -5.40 1.02 -0.32
CA ILE A 26 -6.20 2.19 0.04
C ILE A 26 -7.66 1.88 -0.26
N HIS A 27 -8.47 1.74 0.80
CA HIS A 27 -9.92 1.63 0.67
C HIS A 27 -10.59 3.00 0.70
N SER A 28 -11.53 3.20 -0.21
CA SER A 28 -12.42 4.37 -0.18
C SER A 28 -13.17 4.49 1.15
N TYR A 29 -13.64 3.38 1.71
CA TYR A 29 -14.55 3.39 2.87
C TYR A 29 -13.93 2.73 4.10
N HIS A 30 -14.59 2.84 5.26
CA HIS A 30 -14.09 2.26 6.52
C HIS A 30 -14.15 0.73 6.55
N LYS A 31 -13.28 0.15 7.39
CA LYS A 31 -13.40 -1.23 7.86
C LYS A 31 -14.73 -1.45 8.56
N GLY A 32 -15.39 -2.59 8.30
CA GLY A 32 -16.74 -2.90 8.75
C GLY A 32 -17.82 -2.60 7.71
N TYR A 33 -17.48 -1.87 6.63
CA TYR A 33 -18.36 -1.79 5.48
C TYR A 33 -18.23 -3.08 4.67
N ALA A 34 -19.33 -3.80 4.43
CA ALA A 34 -19.32 -5.16 3.89
C ALA A 34 -18.49 -5.30 2.61
N TRP A 35 -18.63 -4.36 1.68
CA TRP A 35 -17.86 -4.35 0.43
C TRP A 35 -16.35 -4.19 0.64
N THR A 36 -15.95 -3.26 1.51
CA THR A 36 -14.56 -3.05 1.91
C THR A 36 -13.97 -4.32 2.51
N ASP A 37 -14.69 -4.92 3.46
CA ASP A 37 -14.24 -6.12 4.18
C ASP A 37 -14.11 -7.32 3.24
N ASP A 38 -14.99 -7.46 2.25
CA ASP A 38 -14.92 -8.56 1.28
C ASP A 38 -13.73 -8.41 0.32
N ILE A 39 -13.39 -7.19 -0.08
CA ILE A 39 -12.16 -6.92 -0.85
C ILE A 39 -10.92 -7.23 0.00
N SER A 40 -10.86 -6.78 1.26
CA SER A 40 -9.73 -7.08 2.15
C SER A 40 -9.55 -8.59 2.32
N LYS A 41 -10.63 -9.34 2.60
CA LYS A 41 -10.58 -10.81 2.74
C LYS A 41 -10.04 -11.48 1.47
N ALA A 42 -10.46 -11.01 0.30
CA ALA A 42 -9.98 -11.57 -0.96
C ALA A 42 -8.48 -11.33 -1.15
N ILE A 43 -8.00 -10.12 -0.88
CA ILE A 43 -6.56 -9.78 -0.96
C ILE A 43 -5.76 -10.59 0.06
N ASP A 44 -6.17 -10.57 1.33
CA ASP A 44 -5.51 -11.31 2.42
C ASP A 44 -5.41 -12.81 2.09
N LYS A 45 -6.49 -13.40 1.57
CA LYS A 45 -6.49 -14.81 1.16
C LYS A 45 -5.45 -15.08 0.08
N ASN A 46 -5.40 -14.26 -0.98
CA ASN A 46 -4.45 -14.46 -2.08
C ASN A 46 -3.01 -14.15 -1.65
N PHE A 47 -2.79 -13.24 -0.71
CA PHE A 47 -1.45 -12.86 -0.25
C PHE A 47 -0.92 -13.76 0.86
N SER A 48 -1.79 -14.51 1.56
CA SER A 48 -1.40 -15.36 2.70
C SER A 48 -0.31 -16.42 2.40
N GLU A 49 -0.19 -16.85 1.14
CA GLU A 49 0.84 -17.81 0.71
C GLU A 49 2.20 -17.14 0.40
N HIS A 50 2.22 -15.80 0.28
CA HIS A 50 3.39 -14.99 -0.07
C HIS A 50 3.99 -14.30 1.15
N LYS A 51 4.98 -14.96 1.77
CA LYS A 51 5.64 -14.46 2.99
C LYS A 51 6.53 -13.24 2.79
N ASP A 52 6.85 -12.95 1.53
CA ASP A 52 7.65 -11.81 1.12
C ASP A 52 6.80 -10.56 0.85
N ILE A 53 5.47 -10.61 0.97
CA ILE A 53 4.61 -9.44 0.80
C ILE A 53 4.24 -8.84 2.15
N GLU A 54 4.58 -7.58 2.35
CA GLU A 54 4.12 -6.76 3.48
C GLU A 54 2.94 -5.90 3.01
N LEU A 55 1.73 -6.22 3.45
CA LEU A 55 0.52 -5.48 3.11
C LEU A 55 0.19 -4.44 4.20
N THR A 56 0.22 -3.16 3.85
CA THR A 56 -0.37 -2.10 4.67
C THR A 56 -1.72 -1.71 4.12
N THR A 57 -2.73 -1.62 5.00
CA THR A 57 -4.08 -1.19 4.61
C THR A 57 -4.45 0.13 5.31
N VAL A 58 -4.95 1.09 4.54
CA VAL A 58 -5.52 2.34 5.04
C VAL A 58 -6.95 2.50 4.53
N TYR A 59 -7.77 3.22 5.31
CA TYR A 59 -9.18 3.45 5.01
C TYR A 59 -9.43 4.95 5.02
N MET A 60 -10.05 5.45 3.96
CA MET A 60 -10.33 6.88 3.81
C MET A 60 -11.68 7.30 4.42
N ASP A 61 -12.52 6.35 4.85
CA ASP A 61 -13.84 6.59 5.46
C ASP A 61 -14.76 7.54 4.67
N THR A 62 -14.66 7.57 3.34
CA THR A 62 -15.38 8.56 2.50
C THR A 62 -16.87 8.28 2.32
N LYS A 63 -17.39 7.19 2.89
CA LYS A 63 -18.86 7.05 3.04
C LYS A 63 -19.41 7.98 4.11
N ARG A 64 -18.57 8.49 5.01
CA ARG A 64 -18.97 9.34 6.13
C ARG A 64 -18.51 10.77 5.95
N ILE A 65 -17.31 10.99 5.41
CA ILE A 65 -16.71 12.31 5.25
C ILE A 65 -15.94 12.35 3.92
N ASP A 66 -16.39 13.13 2.95
CA ASP A 66 -15.80 13.22 1.61
C ASP A 66 -15.58 14.65 1.12
N ASP A 67 -15.62 15.63 2.01
CA ASP A 67 -15.38 17.01 1.65
C ASP A 67 -13.91 17.27 1.28
N SER A 68 -13.69 18.36 0.54
CA SER A 68 -12.36 18.70 0.01
C SER A 68 -11.31 18.97 1.09
N SER A 69 -11.70 19.50 2.25
CA SER A 69 -10.77 19.81 3.33
C SER A 69 -10.29 18.53 4.02
N TYR A 70 -11.21 17.59 4.26
CA TYR A 70 -10.89 16.26 4.77
C TYR A 70 -9.91 15.53 3.85
N LEU A 71 -10.17 15.52 2.53
CA LEU A 71 -9.27 14.87 1.57
C LEU A 71 -7.91 15.56 1.49
N GLU A 72 -7.84 16.88 1.60
CA GLU A 72 -6.56 17.58 1.65
C GLU A 72 -5.75 17.19 2.89
N ASP A 73 -6.37 17.16 4.07
CA ASP A 73 -5.70 16.77 5.31
C ASP A 73 -5.30 15.29 5.31
N LEU A 74 -6.11 14.43 4.70
CA LEU A 74 -5.77 13.03 4.49
C LEU A 74 -4.52 12.88 3.60
N SER A 75 -4.37 13.71 2.57
CA SER A 75 -3.16 13.72 1.73
C SER A 75 -1.92 14.12 2.51
N LYS A 76 -2.02 15.09 3.43
CA LYS A 76 -0.91 15.50 4.31
C LYS A 76 -0.54 14.38 5.28
N LEU A 77 -1.54 13.74 5.88
CA LEU A 77 -1.35 12.59 6.76
C LEU A 77 -0.64 11.45 6.04
N TYR A 78 -1.13 11.06 4.87
CA TYR A 78 -0.55 10.00 4.06
C TYR A 78 0.87 10.33 3.60
N LYS A 79 1.15 11.59 3.21
CA LYS A 79 2.52 12.00 2.90
C LYS A 79 3.46 11.77 4.09
N GLN A 80 3.02 12.11 5.30
CA GLN A 80 3.81 11.88 6.50
C GLN A 80 4.00 10.39 6.77
N GLN A 81 2.92 9.61 6.77
CA GLN A 81 2.94 8.15 7.02
C GLN A 81 3.82 7.39 6.02
N PHE A 82 3.86 7.85 4.76
CA PHE A 82 4.52 7.14 3.66
C PHE A 82 5.90 7.71 3.29
N SER A 83 6.34 8.81 3.93
CA SER A 83 7.55 9.56 3.56
C SER A 83 8.84 8.76 3.43
N ASN A 84 9.00 7.69 4.21
CA ASN A 84 10.18 6.81 4.19
C ASN A 84 9.88 5.41 3.66
N ARG A 85 8.77 5.25 2.95
CA ARG A 85 8.32 3.97 2.40
C ARG A 85 8.39 4.01 0.88
N LYS A 86 8.88 2.92 0.29
CA LYS A 86 8.86 2.70 -1.15
C LYS A 86 7.90 1.55 -1.42
N PHE A 87 6.77 1.85 -2.04
CA PHE A 87 5.79 0.83 -2.39
C PHE A 87 6.14 0.19 -3.72
N ASP A 88 6.16 -1.14 -3.77
CA ASP A 88 6.24 -1.92 -5.01
C ASP A 88 4.89 -1.92 -5.74
N LEU A 89 3.79 -1.72 -5.02
CA LEU A 89 2.43 -1.62 -5.57
C LEU A 89 1.50 -0.81 -4.64
N VAL A 90 0.68 0.06 -5.22
CA VAL A 90 -0.46 0.69 -4.54
C VAL A 90 -1.76 0.15 -5.14
N ILE A 91 -2.62 -0.43 -4.32
CA ILE A 91 -3.93 -0.97 -4.69
C ILE A 91 -5.01 -0.01 -4.19
N LEU A 92 -5.92 0.37 -5.08
CA LEU A 92 -7.04 1.26 -4.79
C LEU A 92 -8.36 0.50 -4.88
N SER A 93 -9.20 0.65 -3.86
CA SER A 93 -10.53 0.05 -3.83
C SER A 93 -11.60 1.13 -3.93
N ASP A 94 -12.40 1.05 -4.99
CA ASP A 94 -13.51 1.94 -5.38
C ASP A 94 -13.10 3.35 -5.85
N ASN A 95 -14.11 4.07 -6.35
CA ASN A 95 -13.99 5.37 -7.01
C ASN A 95 -13.32 6.45 -6.15
N ASN A 96 -13.64 6.58 -4.85
CA ASN A 96 -13.11 7.71 -4.07
C ASN A 96 -11.60 7.60 -3.82
N ALA A 97 -11.09 6.38 -3.59
CA ALA A 97 -9.66 6.11 -3.50
C ALA A 97 -8.96 6.35 -4.83
N PHE A 98 -9.60 5.92 -5.92
CA PHE A 98 -9.13 6.18 -7.27
C PHE A 98 -9.03 7.68 -7.59
N ASP A 99 -10.08 8.45 -7.32
CA ASP A 99 -10.13 9.90 -7.59
C ASP A 99 -9.13 10.66 -6.71
N PHE A 100 -9.03 10.28 -5.44
CA PHE A 100 -8.07 10.86 -4.50
C PHE A 100 -6.63 10.63 -4.95
N VAL A 101 -6.27 9.40 -5.29
CA VAL A 101 -4.91 9.10 -5.76
C VAL A 101 -4.66 9.73 -7.11
N SER A 102 -5.62 9.76 -8.02
CA SER A 102 -5.49 10.46 -9.30
C SER A 102 -5.15 11.95 -9.10
N LYS A 103 -5.72 12.59 -8.07
CA LYS A 103 -5.43 13.99 -7.71
C LYS A 103 -4.06 14.17 -7.05
N TYR A 104 -3.65 13.25 -6.18
CA TYR A 104 -2.45 13.40 -5.33
C TYR A 104 -1.29 12.46 -5.70
N TYR A 105 -1.33 11.80 -6.86
CA TYR A 105 -0.36 10.77 -7.24
C TYR A 105 1.08 11.26 -7.17
N ASP A 106 1.40 12.35 -7.86
CA ASP A 106 2.76 12.92 -7.88
C ASP A 106 3.24 13.35 -6.48
N TYR A 107 2.30 13.74 -5.62
CA TYR A 107 2.59 14.15 -4.26
C TYR A 107 2.87 12.96 -3.34
N LEU A 108 2.12 11.86 -3.49
CA LEU A 108 2.14 10.71 -2.57
C LEU A 108 3.02 9.55 -3.06
N PHE A 109 2.95 9.21 -4.35
CA PHE A 109 3.33 7.91 -4.88
C PHE A 109 4.10 8.00 -6.21
N LYS A 110 4.76 9.13 -6.48
CA LYS A 110 5.54 9.31 -7.70
C LYS A 110 6.40 8.06 -7.99
N ASP A 111 6.25 7.52 -9.19
CA ASP A 111 6.93 6.32 -9.72
C ASP A 111 6.46 4.96 -9.16
N ALA A 112 5.49 4.92 -8.23
CA ALA A 112 4.92 3.67 -7.75
C ALA A 112 3.82 3.15 -8.70
N PRO A 113 3.83 1.85 -9.06
CA PRO A 113 2.73 1.25 -9.80
C PRO A 113 1.40 1.32 -9.04
N VAL A 114 0.31 1.60 -9.75
CA VAL A 114 -1.04 1.68 -9.18
C VAL A 114 -1.96 0.65 -9.86
N LEU A 115 -2.60 -0.19 -9.05
CA LEU A 115 -3.68 -1.09 -9.44
C LEU A 115 -4.99 -0.63 -8.80
N PHE A 116 -6.11 -0.77 -9.49
CA PHE A 116 -7.41 -0.44 -8.92
C PHE A 116 -8.41 -1.58 -9.10
N CYS A 117 -9.36 -1.69 -8.18
CA CYS A 117 -10.45 -2.65 -8.20
C CYS A 117 -11.75 -2.03 -7.64
N GLY A 118 -12.90 -2.66 -7.90
CA GLY A 118 -14.20 -2.21 -7.38
C GLY A 118 -14.74 -0.91 -8.00
N ILE A 119 -14.08 -0.35 -9.01
CA ILE A 119 -14.54 0.90 -9.64
C ILE A 119 -15.80 0.67 -10.48
N ASN A 120 -16.76 1.58 -10.34
CA ASN A 120 -17.93 1.69 -11.22
C ASN A 120 -17.80 2.91 -12.16
N ASN A 121 -18.41 2.85 -13.34
CA ASN A 121 -18.49 3.99 -14.29
C ASN A 121 -17.12 4.59 -14.71
N TYR A 122 -16.11 3.73 -14.86
CA TYR A 122 -14.77 4.12 -15.29
C TYR A 122 -14.70 4.30 -16.81
N LEU A 123 -14.96 5.51 -17.33
CA LEU A 123 -14.98 5.77 -18.77
C LEU A 123 -13.85 6.70 -19.28
N ASN A 124 -12.99 7.24 -18.44
CA ASN A 124 -12.02 8.27 -18.85
C ASN A 124 -10.64 8.14 -18.21
N PHE A 125 -9.90 7.06 -18.50
CA PHE A 125 -8.47 7.03 -18.19
C PHE A 125 -7.64 6.89 -19.46
N ARG A 126 -6.68 7.81 -19.63
CA ARG A 126 -5.62 7.69 -20.61
C ARG A 126 -4.42 7.12 -19.87
N THR A 127 -3.97 5.96 -20.34
CA THR A 127 -2.68 5.33 -20.00
C THR A 127 -1.51 6.23 -20.39
#